data_AF-A0A7C4JFX9-F1
#
_entry.id   AF-A0A7C4JFX9-F1
#
_cell.length_a   1.000
_cell.length_b   1.000
_cell.length_c   1.000
_cell.angle_alpha   90.00
_cell.angle_beta   90.00
_cell.angle_gamma   90.00
#
_symmetry.space_group_name_H-M   'P 1'
#
loop_
_entity.id
_entity.type
_entity.pdbx_description
1 polymer ?
#
loop_
_entity_poly.entity_id
_entity_poly.type
_entity_poly.pdbx_seq_one_letter_code
_entity_poly.pdbx_strand_id
1 'polypeptide(L)'
;MKTLRISDDVHQKLTALLGELTAQTSRLQTYQDAIEAMLNQSVILPPELLSEVEEFIEKHKHKGYTRREEFIRQAIRFFLKWESEEYEYIEILKEKYDKLNKAIKEMRMPYYSAAEFIEDQIDKALSNSKNSSEEKEEIE
;
A
#
# COMPACT_ATOMS: atom_id res chain seq x y z
N MET A 1 28.95 17.81 -29.06
CA MET A 1 28.96 17.51 -27.60
C MET A 1 28.03 18.49 -26.91
N LYS A 2 27.13 18.00 -26.06
CA LYS A 2 26.38 18.85 -25.13
C LYS A 2 27.07 18.72 -23.77
N THR A 3 27.47 19.84 -23.17
CA THR A 3 28.12 19.84 -21.86
C THR A 3 27.06 20.13 -20.80
N LEU A 4 26.94 19.24 -19.81
CA LEU A 4 26.01 19.39 -18.71
C LEU A 4 26.80 19.71 -17.44
N ARG A 5 26.52 20.84 -16.80
CA ARG A 5 27.15 21.21 -15.55
C ARG A 5 26.36 20.58 -14.41
N ILE A 6 26.99 19.66 -13.70
CA ILE A 6 26.43 18.96 -12.54
C ILE A 6 27.12 19.44 -11.28
N SER A 7 26.34 19.69 -10.22
CA SER A 7 26.88 19.94 -8.88
C SER A 7 27.44 18.65 -8.28
N ASP A 8 28.34 18.77 -7.30
CA ASP A 8 28.94 17.61 -6.62
C ASP A 8 27.92 16.67 -5.98
N ASP A 9 26.82 17.19 -5.42
CA ASP A 9 25.74 16.38 -4.83
C ASP A 9 25.04 15.50 -5.88
N VAL A 10 24.68 16.10 -7.02
CA VAL A 10 24.10 15.38 -8.17
C VAL A 10 25.09 14.36 -8.73
N HIS A 11 26.38 14.70 -8.80
CA HIS A 11 27.41 13.75 -9.23
C HIS A 11 27.47 12.54 -8.28
N GLN A 12 27.51 12.75 -6.95
CA GLN A 12 27.51 11.66 -5.97
C GLN A 12 26.29 10.75 -6.11
N LYS A 13 25.09 11.32 -6.26
CA LYS A 13 23.84 10.55 -6.45
C LYS A 13 23.87 9.73 -7.74
N LEU A 14 24.34 10.32 -8.84
CA LEU A 14 24.51 9.61 -10.10
C LEU A 14 25.57 8.50 -10.01
N THR A 15 26.68 8.71 -9.29
CA THR A 15 27.70 7.67 -9.08
C THR A 15 27.14 6.50 -8.28
N ALA A 16 26.36 6.77 -7.23
CA ALA A 16 25.71 5.72 -6.43
C ALA A 16 24.76 4.88 -7.28
N LEU A 17 23.89 5.54 -8.06
CA LEU A 17 22.96 4.86 -8.97
C LEU A 17 23.69 4.02 -10.03
N LEU A 18 24.79 4.54 -10.58
CA LEU A 18 25.61 3.83 -11.54
C LEU A 18 26.22 2.55 -10.94
N GLY A 19 26.62 2.60 -9.67
CA GLY A 19 27.05 1.42 -8.90
C GLY A 19 25.93 0.38 -8.73
N GLU A 20 24.71 0.83 -8.37
CA GLU A 20 23.54 -0.05 -8.26
C GLU A 20 23.18 -0.72 -9.59
N LEU A 21 23.12 0.05 -10.68
CA LEU A 21 22.82 -0.48 -12.01
C LEU A 21 23.90 -1.45 -12.50
N THR A 22 25.17 -1.16 -12.21
CA THR A 22 26.28 -2.06 -12.53
C THR A 22 26.15 -3.38 -11.80
N ALA A 23 25.77 -3.35 -10.51
CA ALA A 23 25.52 -4.54 -9.72
C ALA A 23 24.31 -5.35 -10.23
N GLN A 24 23.21 -4.67 -10.58
CA GLN A 24 21.99 -5.32 -11.09
C GLN A 24 22.21 -5.98 -12.47
N THR A 25 22.97 -5.33 -13.35
CA THR A 25 23.14 -5.76 -14.74
C THR A 25 24.41 -6.60 -14.96
N SER A 26 25.31 -6.66 -13.97
CA SER A 26 26.66 -7.25 -14.09
C SER A 26 27.48 -6.69 -15.26
N ARG A 27 27.19 -5.46 -15.70
CA ARG A 27 27.85 -4.79 -16.83
C ARG A 27 28.23 -3.38 -16.45
N LEU A 28 29.32 -2.88 -17.01
CA LEU A 28 29.76 -1.50 -16.78
C LEU A 28 28.72 -0.53 -17.35
N GLN A 29 28.20 0.36 -16.50
CA GLN A 29 27.20 1.35 -16.85
C GLN A 29 27.84 2.74 -16.99
N THR A 30 27.18 3.63 -17.72
CA THR A 30 27.59 5.02 -17.89
C THR A 30 26.60 5.98 -17.21
N TYR A 31 26.99 7.25 -17.05
CA TYR A 31 26.04 8.27 -16.56
C TYR A 31 24.86 8.46 -17.50
N GLN A 32 25.03 8.18 -18.80
CA GLN A 32 23.92 8.22 -19.74
C GLN A 32 22.90 7.13 -19.40
N ASP A 33 23.36 5.90 -19.16
CA ASP A 33 22.48 4.78 -18.79
C ASP A 33 21.79 5.04 -17.45
N ALA A 34 22.49 5.65 -16.49
CA ALA A 34 21.92 6.06 -15.22
C ALA A 34 20.82 7.12 -15.37
N ILE A 35 21.06 8.15 -16.20
CA ILE A 35 20.05 9.19 -16.49
C ILE A 35 18.85 8.59 -17.23
N GLU A 36 19.08 7.70 -18.20
CA GLU A 36 18.02 7.04 -18.95
C GLU A 36 17.17 6.14 -18.03
N ALA A 37 17.81 5.36 -17.14
CA ALA A 37 17.12 4.59 -16.13
C ALA A 37 16.29 5.47 -15.20
N MET A 38 16.83 6.61 -14.74
CA MET A 38 16.07 7.57 -13.93
C MET A 38 14.85 8.08 -14.67
N LEU A 39 15.00 8.51 -15.92
CA LEU A 39 13.89 9.06 -16.72
C LEU A 39 12.82 8.00 -16.99
N ASN A 40 13.22 6.77 -17.30
CA ASN A 40 12.31 5.67 -17.62
C ASN A 40 11.59 5.10 -16.39
N GLN A 41 12.24 5.10 -15.23
CA GLN A 41 11.66 4.60 -13.97
C GLN A 41 10.96 5.70 -13.17
N SER A 42 11.27 6.97 -13.43
CA SER A 42 10.64 8.08 -12.71
C SER A 42 9.20 8.27 -13.16
N VAL A 43 8.30 8.28 -12.18
CA VAL A 43 6.95 8.81 -12.37
C VAL A 43 6.98 10.27 -11.96
N ILE A 44 6.73 11.16 -12.92
CA ILE A 44 6.62 12.59 -12.64
C ILE A 44 5.22 12.84 -12.09
N LEU A 45 5.15 13.19 -10.81
CA LEU A 45 3.90 13.54 -10.15
C LEU A 45 3.64 15.05 -10.24
N PRO A 46 2.37 15.48 -10.40
CA PRO A 46 2.00 16.88 -10.33
C PRO A 46 2.45 17.52 -9.00
N PRO A 47 2.96 18.77 -9.03
CA PRO A 47 3.42 19.44 -7.82
C PRO A 47 2.31 19.63 -6.78
N GLU A 48 1.06 19.82 -7.23
CA GLU A 48 -0.09 19.96 -6.34
C GLU A 48 -0.32 18.70 -5.50
N LEU A 49 -0.19 17.52 -6.11
CA LEU A 49 -0.31 16.23 -5.42
C LEU A 49 0.83 16.02 -4.43
N LEU A 50 2.05 16.41 -4.80
CA LEU A 50 3.20 16.33 -3.89
C LEU A 50 3.00 17.21 -2.65
N SER A 51 2.50 18.43 -2.84
CA SER A 51 2.15 19.33 -1.74
C SER A 51 1.04 18.76 -0.86
N GLU A 52 0.00 18.16 -1.44
CA GLU A 52 -1.07 17.52 -0.67
C GLU A 52 -0.55 16.35 0.20
N VAL A 53 0.34 15.52 -0.36
CA VAL A 53 1.00 14.43 0.39
C VAL A 53 1.84 14.98 1.55
N GLU A 54 2.62 16.04 1.32
CA GLU A 54 3.42 16.69 2.36
C GLU A 54 2.53 17.25 3.49
N GLU A 55 1.46 17.97 3.13
CA GLU A 55 0.50 18.49 4.10
C GLU A 55 -0.18 17.37 4.90
N PHE A 56 -0.52 16.26 4.24
CA PHE A 56 -1.13 15.12 4.90
C PHE A 56 -0.18 14.50 5.93
N ILE A 57 1.09 14.29 5.56
CA ILE A 57 2.12 13.74 6.45
C ILE A 57 2.31 14.66 7.66
N GLU A 58 2.39 15.97 7.44
CA GLU A 58 2.57 16.96 8.50
C GLU A 58 1.37 16.99 9.47
N LYS A 59 0.14 16.90 8.95
CA LYS A 59 -1.09 16.83 9.76
C LYS A 59 -1.22 15.50 10.52
N HIS A 60 -0.63 14.41 10.02
CA HIS A 60 -0.78 13.05 10.55
C HIS A 60 0.53 12.40 10.99
N LYS A 61 1.45 13.16 11.60
CA LYS A 61 2.74 12.64 12.12
C LYS A 61 2.63 11.38 12.98
N HIS A 62 1.53 11.24 13.71
CA HIS A 62 1.26 10.06 14.54
C HIS A 62 1.18 8.74 13.74
N LYS A 63 1.00 8.79 12.41
CA LYS A 63 0.99 7.62 11.53
C LYS A 63 2.40 7.14 11.13
N GLY A 64 3.45 7.87 11.52
CA GLY A 64 4.84 7.43 11.37
C GLY A 64 5.46 7.63 9.98
N TYR A 65 4.76 8.28 9.03
CA TYR A 65 5.36 8.66 7.75
C TYR A 65 6.39 9.76 7.95
N THR A 66 7.61 9.56 7.45
CA THR A 66 8.68 10.55 7.54
C THR A 66 9.05 11.14 6.18
N ARG A 67 8.68 10.46 5.09
CA ARG A 67 9.03 10.83 3.71
C ARG A 67 7.85 10.64 2.76
N ARG A 68 7.74 11.51 1.76
CA ARG A 68 6.70 11.44 0.71
C ARG A 68 6.74 10.10 -0.04
N GLU A 69 7.94 9.58 -0.30
CA GLU A 69 8.15 8.36 -1.07
C GLU A 69 7.62 7.13 -0.32
N GLU A 70 7.70 7.13 1.01
CA GLU A 70 7.14 6.05 1.85
C GLU A 70 5.62 6.03 1.75
N PHE A 71 4.99 7.20 1.88
CA PHE A 71 3.55 7.36 1.76
C PHE A 71 3.04 6.94 0.38
N ILE A 72 3.65 7.47 -0.69
CA ILE A 72 3.27 7.17 -2.08
C ILE A 72 3.43 5.67 -2.37
N ARG A 73 4.54 5.06 -1.93
CA ARG A 73 4.77 3.62 -2.11
C ARG A 73 3.69 2.79 -1.43
N GLN A 74 3.29 3.16 -0.21
CA GLN A 74 2.24 2.43 0.50
C GLN A 74 0.86 2.63 -0.16
N ALA A 75 0.55 3.86 -0.59
CA ALA A 75 -0.70 4.17 -1.28
C ALA A 75 -0.83 3.34 -2.58
N ILE A 76 0.22 3.29 -3.40
CA ILE A 76 0.23 2.48 -4.63
C ILE A 76 0.08 0.99 -4.31
N ARG A 77 0.77 0.47 -3.29
CA ARG A 77 0.61 -0.94 -2.89
C ARG A 77 -0.80 -1.28 -2.44
N PHE A 78 -1.43 -0.38 -1.68
CA PHE A 78 -2.82 -0.55 -1.27
C PHE A 78 -3.75 -0.55 -2.48
N PHE A 79 -3.56 0.40 -3.40
CA PHE A 79 -4.36 0.48 -4.62
C PHE A 79 -4.20 -0.75 -5.52
N LEU A 80 -2.98 -1.25 -5.70
CA LEU A 80 -2.76 -2.50 -6.46
C LEU A 80 -3.41 -3.71 -5.80
N LYS A 81 -3.42 -3.78 -4.46
CA LYS A 81 -4.10 -4.85 -3.71
C LYS A 81 -5.63 -4.75 -3.82
N TRP A 82 -6.14 -3.52 -3.88
CA TRP A 82 -7.55 -3.25 -4.13
C TRP A 82 -7.97 -3.71 -5.53
N GLU A 83 -7.19 -3.32 -6.55
CA GLU A 83 -7.46 -3.66 -7.95
C GLU A 83 -7.18 -5.13 -8.31
N SER A 84 -6.47 -5.89 -7.47
CA SER A 84 -6.13 -7.28 -7.78
C SER A 84 -7.29 -8.27 -7.60
N GLU A 85 -8.46 -7.82 -7.16
CA GLU A 85 -9.66 -8.62 -6.87
C GLU A 85 -9.44 -9.78 -5.88
N GLU A 86 -8.27 -9.83 -5.21
CA GLU A 86 -7.94 -10.85 -4.21
C GLU A 86 -8.69 -10.60 -2.89
N TYR A 87 -9.06 -9.34 -2.63
CA TYR A 87 -9.79 -8.93 -1.44
C TYR A 87 -10.93 -7.99 -1.84
N GLU A 88 -12.14 -8.28 -1.37
CA GLU A 88 -13.24 -7.33 -1.41
C GLU A 88 -13.21 -6.47 -0.15
N TYR A 89 -13.34 -5.16 -0.32
CA TYR A 89 -13.22 -4.22 0.79
C TYR A 89 -14.58 -3.59 1.09
N ILE A 90 -15.10 -3.82 2.29
CA ILE A 90 -16.35 -3.23 2.74
C ILE A 90 -16.05 -1.92 3.47
N GLU A 91 -16.53 -0.81 2.93
CA GLU A 91 -16.44 0.48 3.61
C GLU A 91 -17.37 0.53 4.82
N ILE A 92 -16.77 0.65 6.01
CA ILE A 92 -17.50 0.86 7.26
C ILE A 92 -17.09 2.21 7.82
N LEU A 93 -18.08 3.08 8.07
CA LEU A 93 -17.84 4.36 8.74
C LEU A 93 -17.10 4.12 10.06
N LYS A 94 -15.99 4.83 10.26
CA LYS A 94 -15.14 4.68 11.46
C LYS A 94 -15.94 4.76 12.75
N GLU A 95 -16.88 5.70 12.84
CA GLU A 95 -17.75 5.84 14.02
C GLU A 95 -18.56 4.55 14.31
N LYS A 96 -19.10 3.90 13.28
CA LYS A 96 -19.84 2.64 13.44
C LYS A 96 -18.91 1.51 13.87
N TYR A 97 -17.72 1.42 13.25
CA TYR A 97 -16.72 0.42 13.60
C TYR A 97 -16.25 0.56 15.06
N ASP A 98 -15.99 1.79 15.50
CA ASP A 98 -15.56 2.09 16.87
C ASP A 98 -16.68 1.79 17.89
N LYS A 99 -17.95 2.10 17.57
CA LYS A 99 -19.11 1.72 18.39
C LYS A 99 -19.24 0.21 18.51
N LEU A 100 -19.07 -0.53 17.42
CA LEU A 100 -19.11 -1.99 17.42
C LEU A 100 -17.97 -2.58 18.29
N ASN A 101 -16.75 -2.07 18.13
CA ASN A 101 -15.62 -2.44 18.99
C ASN A 101 -15.90 -2.21 20.47
N LYS A 102 -16.51 -1.08 20.81
CA LYS A 102 -16.88 -0.76 22.19
C LYS A 102 -17.96 -1.72 22.70
N ALA A 103 -19.00 -1.97 21.91
CA ALA A 103 -20.07 -2.90 22.28
C ALA A 103 -19.54 -4.32 22.54
N ILE A 104 -18.64 -4.83 21.69
CA ILE A 104 -18.00 -6.14 21.86
C ILE A 104 -17.30 -6.25 23.23
N LYS A 105 -16.54 -5.21 23.60
CA LYS A 105 -15.82 -5.16 24.89
C LYS A 105 -16.77 -5.03 26.07
N GLU A 106 -17.78 -4.17 25.99
CA GLU A 106 -18.74 -3.92 27.07
C GLU A 106 -19.66 -5.13 27.31
N MET A 107 -20.09 -5.79 26.24
CA MET A 107 -20.94 -6.98 26.29
C MET A 107 -20.15 -8.26 26.61
N ARG A 108 -18.82 -8.17 26.77
CA ARG A 108 -17.91 -9.32 27.00
C ARG A 108 -18.14 -10.45 26.01
N MET A 109 -18.33 -10.08 24.75
CA MET A 109 -18.48 -11.05 23.66
C MET A 109 -17.17 -11.82 23.49
N PRO A 110 -17.20 -13.05 22.92
CA PRO A 110 -16.02 -13.89 22.75
C PRO A 110 -15.13 -13.44 21.58
N TYR A 111 -15.01 -12.12 21.35
CA TYR A 111 -14.21 -11.52 20.28
C TYR A 111 -13.37 -10.39 20.85
N TYR A 112 -12.13 -10.27 20.37
CA TYR A 112 -11.20 -9.21 20.75
C TYR A 112 -11.49 -7.89 20.02
N SER A 113 -12.08 -7.96 18.82
CA SER A 113 -12.36 -6.79 17.99
C SER A 113 -13.57 -6.97 17.07
N ALA A 114 -14.03 -5.85 16.53
CA ALA A 114 -15.06 -5.80 15.48
C ALA A 114 -14.63 -6.54 14.21
N ALA A 115 -13.34 -6.53 13.85
CA ALA A 115 -12.84 -7.27 12.69
C ALA A 115 -13.03 -8.78 12.89
N GLU A 116 -12.58 -9.32 14.02
CA GLU A 116 -12.72 -10.74 14.34
C GLU A 116 -14.19 -11.17 14.43
N PHE A 117 -15.04 -10.33 15.01
CA PHE A 117 -16.48 -10.56 15.00
C PHE A 117 -17.05 -10.66 13.58
N ILE A 118 -16.67 -9.72 12.70
CA ILE A 118 -17.14 -9.71 11.30
C ILE A 118 -16.66 -10.95 10.56
N GLU A 119 -15.38 -11.32 10.69
CA GLU A 119 -14.81 -12.52 10.09
C GLU A 119 -15.55 -13.79 10.53
N ASP A 120 -15.77 -13.98 11.82
CA ASP A 120 -16.51 -15.14 12.34
C ASP A 120 -17.98 -15.16 11.88
N GLN A 121 -18.64 -14.01 11.74
CA GLN A 121 -19.99 -13.97 11.17
C GLN A 121 -20.00 -14.38 9.69
N ILE A 122 -18.99 -13.98 8.92
CA ILE A 122 -18.82 -14.41 7.52
C ILE A 122 -18.63 -15.93 7.47
N ASP A 123 -17.71 -16.48 8.27
CA ASP A 123 -17.42 -17.92 8.29
C ASP A 123 -18.64 -18.76 8.70
N LYS A 124 -19.42 -18.28 9.67
CA LYS A 124 -20.67 -18.94 10.10
C LYS A 124 -21.73 -18.90 9.00
N ALA A 125 -21.91 -17.77 8.33
CA ALA A 125 -22.86 -17.65 7.23
C ALA A 125 -22.50 -18.60 6.08
N LEU A 126 -21.21 -18.69 5.73
CA LEU A 126 -20.71 -19.59 4.70
C LEU A 126 -20.85 -21.07 5.10
N SER A 127 -20.53 -21.43 6.34
CA SER A 127 -20.66 -22.81 6.84
C SER A 127 -22.12 -23.28 6.82
N ASN A 128 -23.06 -22.42 7.23
CA ASN A 128 -24.49 -22.74 7.18
C ASN A 128 -25.00 -22.90 5.74
N SER A 129 -24.49 -22.10 4.79
CA SER A 129 -24.87 -22.24 3.38
C SER A 129 -24.42 -23.57 2.77
N LYS A 130 -23.24 -24.08 3.16
CA LYS A 130 -22.71 -25.38 2.71
C LYS A 130 -23.52 -26.55 3.28
N ASN A 131 -23.87 -26.50 4.56
CA ASN A 131 -24.70 -27.53 5.18
C ASN A 131 -26.11 -27.59 4.53
N SER A 132 -26.67 -26.44 4.15
CA SER A 132 -27.96 -26.37 3.44
C SER A 132 -27.89 -26.78 1.95
N SER A 133 -26.70 -26.88 1.35
CA SER A 133 -26.52 -27.47 0.01
C SER A 133 -26.26 -28.98 0.07
N GLU A 134 -25.53 -29.46 1.08
CA GLU A 134 -25.29 -30.90 1.30
C GLU A 134 -26.59 -31.63 1.68
N GLU A 135 -27.43 -31.03 2.53
CA GLU A 135 -28.77 -31.55 2.84
C GLU A 135 -29.71 -31.58 1.62
N LYS A 136 -29.42 -30.82 0.56
CA LYS A 136 -30.22 -30.87 -0.69
C LYS A 136 -29.71 -31.91 -1.68
N GLU A 137 -28.42 -32.26 -1.64
CA GLU A 137 -27.83 -33.31 -2.47
C GLU A 137 -28.07 -34.72 -1.88
N GLU A 138 -28.26 -34.86 -0.56
CA GLU A 138 -28.62 -36.14 0.07
C GLU A 138 -30.13 -36.51 -0.04
N ILE A 139 -30.96 -35.62 -0.59
CA ILE A 139 -32.40 -35.81 -0.76
C ILE A 139 -32.80 -36.13 -2.22
N GLU A 140 -31.86 -36.11 -3.17
CA GLU A 140 -32.03 -36.65 -4.55
C GLU A 140 -31.45 -38.08 -4.69
#